data_AF-A0A971CBG4-F1
#
_entry.id   AF-A0A971CBG4-F1
#
_cell.length_a   1.000
_cell.length_b   1.000
_cell.length_c   1.000
_cell.angle_alpha   90.00
_cell.angle_beta   90.00
_cell.angle_gamma   90.00
#
_symmetry.space_group_name_H-M   'P 1'
#
loop_
_entity.id
_entity.type
_entity.pdbx_description
1 polymer ?
#
loop_
_entity_poly.entity_id
_entity_poly.type
_entity_poly.pdbx_seq_one_letter_code
_entity_poly.pdbx_strand_id
1 'polypeptide(L)'
;MSVEVLPETVDTGRAGRNLPAAILVGVLLGAAVVGSLFVRREAFVGVAGLAVLLGVWEIAKALTTSRIMIPVIPLAVGALGMLVSAFVAAEEGLLVSFTLTAFGVMLWRVIDGLNGAVTDVVAGIFTAAYVPFLAGFAVLMLATDNGPQRVLVFILVTIASDIGGYVAGVLFGMHPMAPTVSPKKSWEGFAGSVLACTAAGAFGVMQLLGGPVWVGLVLGLATAVSATTGDLAESLLKRDLGIKDMGRTLPGHGGIMDRLDSLLVTAPVAYVVLALVLPRL
;
A
#
# COMPACT_ATOMS: atom_id res chain seq x y z
N MET A 1 1.49 11.96 -34.52
CA MET A 1 1.35 11.82 -33.06
C MET A 1 2.76 11.67 -32.51
N SER A 2 3.44 12.79 -32.34
CA SER A 2 4.81 12.88 -31.85
C SER A 2 4.77 12.96 -30.33
N VAL A 3 5.31 11.95 -29.66
CA VAL A 3 5.51 11.95 -28.21
C VAL A 3 6.61 12.98 -27.92
N GLU A 4 6.21 14.14 -27.43
CA GLU A 4 7.14 15.18 -26.99
C GLU A 4 7.74 14.74 -25.65
N VAL A 5 8.96 14.22 -25.71
CA VAL A 5 9.75 13.86 -24.53
C VAL A 5 10.13 15.16 -23.83
N LEU A 6 9.46 15.45 -22.71
CA LEU A 6 9.80 16.60 -21.87
C LEU A 6 11.27 16.48 -21.41
N PRO A 7 12.07 17.56 -21.49
CA PRO A 7 13.47 17.52 -21.07
C PRO A 7 13.57 17.28 -19.56
N GLU A 8 14.41 16.33 -19.17
CA GLU A 8 14.77 16.07 -17.77
C GLU A 8 15.38 17.33 -17.14
N THR A 9 14.73 17.85 -16.09
CA THR A 9 15.46 18.66 -15.12
C THR A 9 16.43 17.73 -14.40
N VAL A 10 17.72 17.87 -14.71
CA VAL A 10 18.82 17.26 -13.96
C VAL A 10 18.63 17.62 -12.49
N ASP A 11 18.23 16.64 -11.68
CA ASP A 11 18.13 16.77 -10.23
C ASP A 11 19.57 16.77 -9.70
N THR A 12 20.19 17.95 -9.68
CA THR A 12 21.46 18.18 -9.01
C THR A 12 21.23 17.90 -7.52
N GLY A 13 21.83 16.80 -7.06
CA GLY A 13 21.61 16.23 -5.73
C GLY A 13 21.66 17.26 -4.60
N ARG A 14 20.85 16.95 -3.56
CA ARG A 14 20.56 17.70 -2.33
C ARG A 14 19.41 18.70 -2.43
N ALA A 15 18.22 18.21 -2.73
CA ALA A 15 17.01 18.85 -2.20
C ALA A 15 17.09 18.85 -0.67
N GLY A 16 16.91 20.03 -0.05
CA GLY A 16 16.96 20.30 1.39
C GLY A 16 15.87 19.58 2.18
N ARG A 17 15.92 18.25 2.18
CA ARG A 17 15.08 17.37 2.98
C ARG A 17 15.60 17.47 4.41
N ASN A 18 14.72 17.85 5.32
CA ASN A 18 15.05 17.95 6.72
C ASN A 18 15.19 16.53 7.29
N LEU A 19 16.35 15.90 7.05
CA LEU A 19 16.68 14.51 7.40
C LEU A 19 16.31 14.16 8.86
N PRO A 20 16.55 15.03 9.86
CA PRO A 20 16.11 14.76 11.23
C PRO A 20 14.58 14.66 11.36
N ALA A 21 13.83 15.54 10.69
CA ALA A 21 12.38 15.51 10.71
C ALA A 21 11.83 14.25 10.01
N ALA A 22 12.46 13.84 8.92
CA ALA A 22 12.12 12.60 8.25
C ALA A 22 12.32 11.40 9.21
N ILE A 23 13.53 11.23 9.76
CA ILE A 23 13.82 10.10 10.67
C ILE A 23 12.83 10.09 11.84
N LEU A 24 12.54 11.25 12.44
CA LEU A 24 11.59 11.36 13.54
C LEU A 24 10.18 10.88 13.14
N VAL A 25 9.65 11.37 12.02
CA VAL A 25 8.31 10.97 11.53
C VAL A 25 8.27 9.47 11.23
N GLY A 26 9.29 8.93 10.58
CA GLY A 26 9.37 7.49 10.29
C GLY A 26 9.39 6.63 11.56
N VAL A 27 10.20 7.02 12.56
CA VAL A 27 10.25 6.32 13.85
C VAL A 27 8.93 6.42 14.60
N LEU A 28 8.30 7.61 14.62
CA LEU A 28 7.00 7.80 15.28
C LEU A 28 5.90 6.98 14.61
N LEU A 29 5.85 6.94 13.28
CA LEU A 29 4.90 6.12 12.54
C LEU A 29 5.14 4.63 12.79
N GLY A 30 6.40 4.16 12.73
CA GLY A 30 6.74 2.78 13.05
C GLY A 30 6.37 2.40 14.48
N ALA A 31 6.65 3.28 15.46
CA ALA A 31 6.28 3.09 16.85
C ALA A 31 4.76 3.11 17.07
N ALA A 32 4.03 3.97 16.36
CA ALA A 32 2.57 4.01 16.43
C ALA A 32 1.96 2.72 15.87
N VAL A 33 2.45 2.25 14.72
CA VAL A 33 2.00 1.00 14.09
C VAL A 33 2.31 -0.20 14.99
N VAL A 34 3.57 -0.41 15.37
CA VAL A 34 3.98 -1.55 16.20
C VAL A 34 3.37 -1.48 17.60
N GLY A 35 3.37 -0.30 18.23
CA GLY A 35 2.77 -0.08 19.54
C GLY A 35 1.26 -0.35 19.55
N SER A 36 0.56 0.08 18.50
CA SER A 36 -0.89 -0.18 18.38
C SER A 36 -1.21 -1.67 18.26
N LEU A 37 -0.37 -2.47 17.60
CA LEU A 37 -0.58 -3.92 17.45
C LEU A 37 -0.60 -4.68 18.78
N PHE A 38 0.27 -4.29 19.73
CA PHE A 38 0.46 -5.03 20.99
C PHE A 38 -0.25 -4.41 22.20
N VAL A 39 -0.69 -3.14 22.11
CA VAL A 39 -1.47 -2.50 23.19
C VAL A 39 -2.93 -2.94 23.12
N ARG A 40 -3.59 -2.75 21.97
CA ARG A 40 -4.99 -3.13 21.72
C ARG A 40 -5.19 -3.31 20.21
N ARG A 41 -5.72 -4.43 19.77
CA ARG A 41 -5.93 -4.72 18.34
C ARG A 41 -6.78 -3.63 17.66
N GLU A 42 -7.76 -3.10 18.38
CA GLU A 42 -8.64 -2.01 17.94
C GLU A 42 -7.87 -0.70 17.68
N ALA A 43 -6.78 -0.45 18.42
CA ALA A 43 -5.95 0.73 18.21
C ALA A 43 -5.26 0.70 16.84
N PHE A 44 -4.81 -0.49 16.39
CA PHE A 44 -4.25 -0.65 15.05
C PHE A 44 -5.30 -0.36 13.97
N VAL A 45 -6.54 -0.82 14.14
CA VAL A 45 -7.64 -0.51 13.21
C VAL A 45 -7.84 1.01 13.10
N GLY A 46 -7.74 1.74 14.21
CA GLY A 46 -7.76 3.20 14.22
C GLY A 46 -6.60 3.85 13.47
N VAL A 47 -5.36 3.39 13.70
CA VAL A 47 -4.16 3.89 12.99
C VAL A 47 -4.24 3.60 11.49
N ALA A 48 -4.60 2.38 11.11
CA ALA A 48 -4.80 1.98 9.73
C ALA A 48 -5.94 2.78 9.08
N GLY A 49 -7.04 3.02 9.80
CA GLY A 49 -8.15 3.84 9.35
C GLY A 49 -7.74 5.27 9.04
N LEU A 50 -6.94 5.89 9.90
CA LEU A 50 -6.38 7.22 9.62
C LEU A 50 -5.49 7.21 8.37
N ALA A 51 -4.59 6.23 8.23
CA ALA A 51 -3.71 6.12 7.07
C ALA A 51 -4.50 5.93 5.76
N VAL A 52 -5.52 5.07 5.79
CA VAL A 52 -6.42 4.81 4.65
C VAL A 52 -7.24 6.05 4.28
N LEU A 53 -7.78 6.79 5.26
CA LEU A 53 -8.52 8.03 4.99
C LEU A 53 -7.63 9.09 4.34
N LEU A 54 -6.42 9.26 4.84
CA LEU A 54 -5.43 10.15 4.23
C LEU A 54 -5.06 9.68 2.80
N GLY A 55 -4.95 8.36 2.59
CA GLY A 55 -4.66 7.79 1.27
C GLY A 55 -5.79 8.02 0.26
N VAL A 56 -7.04 7.81 0.68
CA VAL A 56 -8.25 8.13 -0.11
C VAL A 56 -8.27 9.62 -0.46
N TRP A 57 -7.93 10.49 0.49
CA TRP A 57 -7.87 11.93 0.26
C TRP A 57 -6.76 12.32 -0.74
N GLU A 58 -5.58 11.71 -0.65
CA GLU A 58 -4.49 11.93 -1.60
C GLU A 58 -4.85 11.48 -3.01
N ILE A 59 -5.45 10.30 -3.18
CA ILE A 59 -5.93 9.83 -4.49
C ILE A 59 -7.01 10.76 -5.03
N ALA A 60 -7.98 11.15 -4.20
CA ALA A 60 -9.03 12.08 -4.61
C ALA A 60 -8.41 13.39 -5.14
N LYS A 61 -7.44 13.95 -4.41
CA LYS A 61 -6.73 15.16 -4.80
C LYS A 61 -5.92 14.96 -6.09
N ALA A 62 -5.19 13.85 -6.22
CA ALA A 62 -4.42 13.54 -7.42
C ALA A 62 -5.32 13.50 -8.67
N LEU A 63 -6.47 12.83 -8.57
CA LEU A 63 -7.46 12.69 -9.63
C LEU A 63 -8.09 14.01 -10.08
N THR A 64 -8.18 15.01 -9.19
CA THR A 64 -8.65 16.35 -9.59
C THR A 64 -7.75 17.02 -10.63
N THR A 65 -6.47 16.65 -10.72
CA THR A 65 -5.54 17.13 -11.76
C THR A 65 -6.01 16.76 -13.16
N SER A 66 -6.68 15.61 -13.28
CA SER A 66 -7.29 15.12 -14.53
C SER A 66 -8.80 15.40 -14.62
N ARG A 67 -9.30 16.34 -13.79
CA ARG A 67 -10.73 16.74 -13.72
C ARG A 67 -11.69 15.60 -13.34
N ILE A 68 -11.20 14.60 -12.61
CA ILE A 68 -12.01 13.51 -12.06
C ILE A 68 -12.37 13.86 -10.61
N MET A 69 -13.66 13.85 -10.29
CA MET A 69 -14.21 14.31 -9.01
C MET A 69 -14.91 13.15 -8.29
N ILE A 70 -14.13 12.33 -7.58
CA ILE A 70 -14.66 11.17 -6.87
C ILE A 70 -15.44 11.59 -5.60
N PRO A 71 -16.52 10.88 -5.23
CA PRO A 71 -17.32 11.22 -4.06
C PRO A 71 -16.62 10.79 -2.76
N VAL A 72 -15.84 11.72 -2.18
CA VAL A 72 -14.97 11.45 -1.02
C VAL A 72 -15.75 11.04 0.22
N ILE A 73 -16.98 11.56 0.44
CA ILE A 73 -17.77 11.25 1.64
C ILE A 73 -18.17 9.77 1.69
N PRO A 74 -18.85 9.20 0.67
CA PRO A 74 -19.08 7.76 0.60
C PRO A 74 -17.81 6.92 0.73
N LEU A 75 -16.71 7.37 0.12
CA LEU A 75 -15.43 6.65 0.18
C LEU A 75 -14.82 6.66 1.59
N ALA A 76 -14.89 7.78 2.32
CA ALA A 76 -14.38 7.89 3.68
C ALA A 76 -15.20 7.05 4.66
N VAL A 77 -16.53 7.11 4.57
CA VAL A 77 -17.43 6.27 5.37
C VAL A 77 -17.22 4.79 5.04
N GLY A 78 -17.16 4.47 3.76
CA GLY A 78 -16.89 3.12 3.26
C GLY A 78 -15.54 2.57 3.67
N ALA A 79 -14.50 3.42 3.69
CA ALA A 79 -13.17 3.04 4.11
C ALA A 79 -13.13 2.59 5.58
N LEU A 80 -13.69 3.39 6.48
CA LEU A 80 -13.82 3.00 7.89
C LEU A 80 -14.73 1.78 8.06
N GLY A 81 -15.84 1.75 7.33
CA GLY A 81 -16.77 0.62 7.31
C GLY A 81 -16.07 -0.68 6.94
N MET A 82 -15.27 -0.69 5.88
CA MET A 82 -14.49 -1.84 5.42
C MET A 82 -13.49 -2.34 6.47
N LEU A 83 -12.72 -1.45 7.09
CA LEU A 83 -11.74 -1.87 8.11
C LEU A 83 -12.44 -2.40 9.37
N VAL A 84 -13.50 -1.73 9.84
CA VAL A 84 -14.27 -2.20 11.00
C VAL A 84 -14.94 -3.53 10.68
N SER A 85 -15.56 -3.68 9.52
CA SER A 85 -16.23 -4.93 9.12
C SER A 85 -15.24 -6.08 8.90
N ALA A 86 -14.05 -5.81 8.37
CA ALA A 86 -12.98 -6.81 8.29
C ALA A 86 -12.58 -7.30 9.69
N PHE A 87 -12.57 -6.40 10.68
CA PHE A 87 -12.21 -6.75 12.05
C PHE A 87 -13.29 -7.57 12.78
N VAL A 88 -14.57 -7.23 12.60
CA VAL A 88 -15.68 -7.84 13.37
C VAL A 88 -16.40 -8.96 12.64
N ALA A 89 -16.39 -8.96 11.30
CA ALA A 89 -17.17 -9.85 10.45
C ALA A 89 -16.32 -10.49 9.33
N ALA A 90 -14.99 -10.47 9.50
CA ALA A 90 -14.02 -11.12 8.62
C ALA A 90 -14.22 -10.79 7.12
N GLU A 91 -14.02 -11.77 6.23
CA GLU A 91 -14.04 -11.57 4.77
C GLU A 91 -15.40 -11.15 4.25
N GLU A 92 -16.47 -11.72 4.81
CA GLU A 92 -17.85 -11.40 4.47
C GLU A 92 -18.15 -9.93 4.78
N GLY A 93 -17.75 -9.46 5.97
CA GLY A 93 -17.87 -8.07 6.37
C GLY A 93 -17.14 -7.13 5.41
N LEU A 94 -15.88 -7.42 5.09
CA LEU A 94 -15.08 -6.62 4.16
C LEU A 94 -15.75 -6.52 2.77
N LEU A 95 -16.21 -7.64 2.22
CA LEU A 95 -16.80 -7.71 0.89
C LEU A 95 -18.17 -7.02 0.80
N VAL A 96 -18.99 -7.17 1.85
CA VAL A 96 -20.27 -6.46 1.96
C VAL A 96 -20.04 -4.95 2.08
N SER A 97 -19.13 -4.50 2.95
CA SER A 97 -18.80 -3.08 3.08
C SER A 97 -18.23 -2.48 1.79
N PHE A 98 -17.39 -3.21 1.06
CA PHE A 98 -16.90 -2.79 -0.26
C PHE A 98 -18.05 -2.62 -1.26
N THR A 99 -18.95 -3.60 -1.32
CA THR A 99 -20.12 -3.57 -2.19
C THR A 99 -21.05 -2.40 -1.85
N LEU A 100 -21.36 -2.20 -0.58
CA LEU A 100 -22.16 -1.06 -0.11
C LEU A 100 -21.49 0.28 -0.42
N THR A 101 -20.16 0.36 -0.33
CA THR A 101 -19.41 1.56 -0.71
C THR A 101 -19.49 1.82 -2.21
N ALA A 102 -19.35 0.80 -3.06
CA ALA A 102 -19.51 0.93 -4.50
C ALA A 102 -20.93 1.43 -4.86
N PHE A 103 -21.96 0.87 -4.23
CA PHE A 103 -23.33 1.39 -4.35
C PHE A 103 -23.46 2.83 -3.85
N GLY A 104 -22.85 3.17 -2.71
CA GLY A 104 -22.84 4.53 -2.17
C GLY A 104 -22.20 5.55 -3.11
N VAL A 105 -21.08 5.19 -3.75
CA VAL A 105 -20.41 6.00 -4.78
C VAL A 105 -21.34 6.23 -5.98
N MET A 106 -22.01 5.18 -6.46
CA MET A 106 -22.97 5.30 -7.57
C MET A 106 -24.14 6.20 -7.21
N LEU A 107 -24.79 5.97 -6.06
CA LEU A 107 -25.93 6.76 -5.60
C LEU A 107 -25.56 8.23 -5.40
N TRP A 108 -24.37 8.51 -4.89
CA TRP A 108 -23.88 9.87 -4.73
C TRP A 108 -23.80 10.61 -6.09
N ARG A 109 -23.29 9.95 -7.13
CA ARG A 109 -23.21 10.55 -8.47
C ARG A 109 -24.57 10.69 -9.16
N VAL A 110 -25.57 9.88 -8.79
CA VAL A 110 -26.96 10.11 -9.23
C VAL A 110 -27.46 11.47 -8.71
N ILE A 111 -27.07 11.87 -7.50
CA ILE A 111 -27.49 13.15 -6.89
C ILE A 111 -26.72 14.33 -7.49
N ASP A 112 -25.41 14.18 -7.70
CA ASP A 112 -24.55 15.27 -8.21
C ASP A 112 -24.72 15.55 -9.72
N GLY A 113 -25.35 14.64 -10.47
CA GLY A 113 -25.66 14.81 -11.89
C GLY A 113 -24.69 14.13 -12.86
N LEU A 114 -25.04 14.18 -14.16
CA LEU A 114 -24.49 13.28 -15.20
C LEU A 114 -23.09 13.63 -15.72
N ASN A 115 -22.60 14.86 -15.49
CA ASN A 115 -21.34 15.33 -16.07
C ASN A 115 -20.14 14.55 -15.51
N GLY A 116 -19.49 13.74 -16.34
CA GLY A 116 -18.35 12.92 -15.93
C GLY A 116 -18.69 11.75 -15.01
N ALA A 117 -19.99 11.47 -14.80
CA ALA A 117 -20.45 10.52 -13.77
C ALA A 117 -19.83 9.12 -13.90
N VAL A 118 -19.71 8.58 -15.12
CA VAL A 118 -19.10 7.26 -15.35
C VAL A 118 -17.65 7.25 -14.90
N THR A 119 -16.86 8.25 -15.29
CA THR A 119 -15.44 8.36 -14.92
C THR A 119 -15.27 8.49 -13.42
N ASP A 120 -16.08 9.31 -12.76
CA ASP A 120 -16.02 9.52 -11.31
C ASP A 120 -16.44 8.26 -10.53
N VAL A 121 -17.45 7.53 -11.02
CA VAL A 121 -17.89 6.26 -10.42
C VAL A 121 -16.79 5.20 -10.56
N VAL A 122 -16.23 5.03 -11.76
CA VAL A 122 -15.17 4.05 -12.00
C VAL A 122 -13.94 4.39 -11.16
N ALA A 123 -13.52 5.66 -11.13
CA ALA A 123 -12.40 6.11 -10.32
C ALA A 123 -12.68 5.99 -8.81
N GLY A 124 -13.91 6.23 -8.37
CA GLY A 124 -14.34 6.05 -6.99
C GLY A 124 -14.30 4.59 -6.56
N ILE A 125 -14.86 3.68 -7.37
CA ILE A 125 -14.81 2.23 -7.11
C ILE A 125 -13.36 1.73 -7.15
N PHE A 126 -12.55 2.20 -8.10
CA PHE A 126 -11.12 1.92 -8.12
C PHE A 126 -10.44 2.39 -6.83
N THR A 127 -10.72 3.60 -6.36
CA THR A 127 -10.15 4.13 -5.11
C THR A 127 -10.57 3.28 -3.91
N ALA A 128 -11.84 2.86 -3.84
CA ALA A 128 -12.35 1.97 -2.81
C ALA A 128 -11.69 0.58 -2.86
N ALA A 129 -11.50 0.02 -4.05
CA ALA A 129 -10.86 -1.27 -4.24
C ALA A 129 -9.37 -1.20 -3.90
N TYR A 130 -8.68 -0.14 -4.33
CA TYR A 130 -7.23 -0.02 -4.24
C TYR A 130 -6.74 0.35 -2.84
N VAL A 131 -7.43 1.24 -2.13
CA VAL A 131 -6.96 1.74 -0.82
C VAL A 131 -7.63 0.99 0.34
N PRO A 132 -8.91 1.23 0.70
CA PRO A 132 -9.48 0.60 1.89
C PRO A 132 -9.69 -0.91 1.75
N PHE A 133 -10.10 -1.41 0.57
CA PHE A 133 -10.35 -2.84 0.42
C PHE A 133 -9.05 -3.66 0.52
N LEU A 134 -7.97 -3.24 -0.17
CA LEU A 134 -6.66 -3.87 -0.02
C LEU A 134 -6.10 -3.75 1.40
N ALA A 135 -6.20 -2.57 2.03
CA ALA A 135 -5.81 -2.39 3.43
C ALA A 135 -6.63 -3.28 4.39
N GLY A 136 -7.88 -3.58 4.03
CA GLY A 136 -8.75 -4.49 4.76
C GLY A 136 -8.12 -5.87 4.99
N PHE A 137 -7.28 -6.37 4.07
CA PHE A 137 -6.58 -7.63 4.25
C PHE A 137 -5.54 -7.62 5.38
N ALA A 138 -4.95 -6.46 5.68
CA ALA A 138 -4.11 -6.32 6.87
C ALA A 138 -4.94 -6.43 8.16
N VAL A 139 -6.18 -5.92 8.13
CA VAL A 139 -7.11 -6.06 9.26
C VAL A 139 -7.67 -7.48 9.37
N LEU A 140 -7.91 -8.17 8.25
CA LEU A 140 -8.24 -9.59 8.26
C LEU A 140 -7.12 -10.41 8.91
N MET A 141 -5.85 -10.16 8.57
CA MET A 141 -4.72 -10.77 9.28
C MET A 141 -4.76 -10.49 10.78
N LEU A 142 -5.05 -9.25 11.19
CA LEU A 142 -5.14 -8.87 12.60
C LEU A 142 -6.28 -9.58 13.36
N ALA A 143 -7.39 -9.86 12.68
CA ALA A 143 -8.57 -10.50 13.27
C ALA A 143 -8.34 -11.98 13.58
N THR A 144 -7.34 -12.62 12.96
CA THR A 144 -7.00 -14.04 13.21
C THR A 144 -6.20 -14.27 14.50
N ASP A 145 -6.03 -15.54 14.86
CA ASP A 145 -5.12 -15.96 15.93
C ASP A 145 -3.68 -15.50 15.61
N ASN A 146 -2.97 -15.06 16.65
CA ASN A 146 -1.66 -14.40 16.52
C ASN A 146 -1.65 -13.23 15.50
N GLY A 147 -2.79 -12.56 15.32
CA GLY A 147 -2.97 -11.47 14.36
C GLY A 147 -1.90 -10.37 14.43
N PRO A 148 -1.51 -9.86 15.62
CA PRO A 148 -0.42 -8.89 15.73
C PRO A 148 0.89 -9.35 15.11
N GLN A 149 1.27 -10.62 15.32
CA GLN A 149 2.49 -11.21 14.77
C GLN A 149 2.37 -11.41 13.26
N ARG A 150 1.20 -11.81 12.76
CA ARG A 150 0.95 -11.96 11.31
C ARG A 150 1.11 -10.62 10.58
N VAL A 151 0.52 -9.55 11.12
CA VAL A 151 0.67 -8.19 10.58
C VAL A 151 2.12 -7.71 10.69
N LEU A 152 2.81 -8.01 11.79
CA LEU A 152 4.22 -7.65 11.96
C LEU A 152 5.11 -8.36 10.92
N VAL A 153 4.90 -9.65 10.67
CA VAL A 153 5.62 -10.40 9.63
C VAL A 153 5.33 -9.82 8.25
N PHE A 154 4.06 -9.51 7.93
CA PHE A 154 3.69 -8.84 6.69
C PHE A 154 4.48 -7.53 6.49
N ILE A 155 4.44 -6.62 7.47
CA ILE A 155 5.14 -5.33 7.40
C ILE A 155 6.66 -5.54 7.26
N LEU A 156 7.22 -6.46 8.04
CA LEU A 156 8.66 -6.76 8.03
C LEU A 156 9.12 -7.26 6.65
N VAL A 157 8.38 -8.17 6.02
CA VAL A 157 8.74 -8.72 4.70
C VAL A 157 8.56 -7.66 3.61
N THR A 158 7.52 -6.82 3.66
CA THR A 158 7.37 -5.71 2.71
C THR A 158 8.51 -4.70 2.82
N ILE A 159 8.90 -4.29 4.04
CA ILE A 159 10.04 -3.38 4.25
C ILE A 159 11.35 -4.01 3.75
N ALA A 160 11.52 -5.32 3.95
CA ALA A 160 12.68 -6.04 3.42
C ALA A 160 12.77 -5.96 1.89
N SER A 161 11.64 -5.95 1.18
CA SER A 161 11.59 -5.75 -0.27
C SER A 161 12.23 -4.42 -0.69
N ASP A 162 11.84 -3.33 -0.03
CA ASP A 162 12.32 -1.99 -0.35
C ASP A 162 13.80 -1.83 -0.04
N ILE A 163 14.23 -2.33 1.12
CA ILE A 163 15.64 -2.28 1.55
C ILE A 163 16.50 -3.13 0.61
N GLY A 164 16.12 -4.37 0.37
CA GLY A 164 16.87 -5.29 -0.50
C GLY A 164 16.95 -4.75 -1.93
N GLY A 165 15.84 -4.22 -2.43
CA GLY A 165 15.76 -3.64 -3.77
C GLY A 165 16.59 -2.39 -3.93
N TYR A 166 16.55 -1.50 -2.94
CA TYR A 166 17.37 -0.30 -2.93
C TYR A 166 18.86 -0.63 -2.86
N VAL A 167 19.28 -1.50 -1.93
CA VAL A 167 20.70 -1.86 -1.76
C VAL A 167 21.25 -2.53 -3.00
N ALA A 168 20.58 -3.56 -3.53
CA ALA A 168 21.04 -4.24 -4.73
C ALA A 168 20.97 -3.35 -5.98
N GLY A 169 19.93 -2.51 -6.08
CA GLY A 169 19.79 -1.56 -7.19
C GLY A 169 20.89 -0.50 -7.20
N VAL A 170 21.30 0.02 -6.04
CA VAL A 170 22.40 1.00 -5.94
C VAL A 170 23.76 0.36 -6.23
N LEU A 171 24.00 -0.86 -5.75
CA LEU A 171 25.31 -1.52 -5.89
C LEU A 171 25.51 -2.17 -7.26
N PHE A 172 24.45 -2.73 -7.85
CA PHE A 172 24.54 -3.59 -9.03
C PHE A 172 23.55 -3.24 -10.14
N GLY A 173 22.73 -2.18 -9.97
CA GLY A 173 21.67 -1.84 -10.92
C GLY A 173 22.24 -1.42 -12.28
N MET A 174 22.04 -2.28 -13.28
CA MET A 174 22.46 -2.02 -14.65
C MET A 174 21.30 -2.13 -15.65
N HIS A 175 20.31 -2.99 -15.37
CA HIS A 175 19.22 -3.27 -16.30
C HIS A 175 17.88 -2.75 -15.75
N PRO A 176 17.38 -1.60 -16.25
CA PRO A 176 16.08 -1.09 -15.85
C PRO A 176 14.96 -2.08 -16.17
N MET A 177 14.05 -2.29 -15.22
CA MET A 177 12.93 -3.21 -15.35
C MET A 177 11.72 -2.55 -16.04
N ALA A 178 11.45 -1.28 -15.74
CA ALA A 178 10.28 -0.56 -16.27
C ALA A 178 10.68 0.86 -16.72
N PRO A 179 11.41 1.02 -17.84
CA PRO A 179 12.03 2.29 -18.21
C PRO A 179 11.07 3.48 -18.36
N THR A 180 9.84 3.24 -18.81
CA THR A 180 8.84 4.29 -19.06
C THR A 180 8.08 4.71 -17.79
N VAL A 181 7.96 3.81 -16.82
CA VAL A 181 7.14 4.01 -15.61
C VAL A 181 8.01 4.35 -14.41
N SER A 182 9.08 3.58 -14.20
CA SER A 182 10.02 3.72 -13.10
C SER A 182 11.46 3.41 -13.55
N PRO A 183 12.17 4.41 -14.13
CA PRO A 183 13.52 4.22 -14.67
C PRO A 183 14.56 3.73 -13.65
N LYS A 184 14.32 4.00 -12.37
CA LYS A 184 15.23 3.68 -11.27
C LYS A 184 15.09 2.25 -10.75
N LYS A 185 14.03 1.52 -11.11
CA LYS A 185 13.84 0.12 -10.72
C LYS A 185 14.60 -0.78 -11.71
N SER A 186 15.48 -1.64 -11.20
CA SER A 186 16.29 -2.56 -12.01
C SER A 186 15.99 -4.03 -11.70
N TRP A 187 16.33 -4.92 -12.63
CA TRP A 187 16.23 -6.37 -12.43
C TRP A 187 17.16 -6.86 -11.31
N GLU A 188 18.35 -6.26 -11.15
CA GLU A 188 19.26 -6.59 -10.04
C GLU A 188 18.68 -6.13 -8.70
N GLY A 189 18.04 -4.97 -8.67
CA GLY A 189 17.28 -4.51 -7.51
C GLY A 189 16.20 -5.52 -7.14
N PHE A 190 15.38 -5.94 -8.10
CA PHE A 190 14.34 -6.95 -7.85
C PHE A 190 14.91 -8.27 -7.32
N ALA A 191 16.03 -8.76 -7.84
CA ALA A 191 16.70 -9.94 -7.29
C ALA A 191 17.13 -9.73 -5.82
N GLY A 192 17.61 -8.54 -5.47
CA GLY A 192 17.88 -8.13 -4.09
C GLY A 192 16.63 -8.13 -3.21
N SER A 193 15.50 -7.62 -3.71
CA SER A 193 14.20 -7.69 -3.02
C SER A 193 13.78 -9.13 -2.75
N VAL A 194 13.91 -10.04 -3.73
CA VAL A 194 13.58 -11.47 -3.56
C VAL A 194 14.43 -12.11 -2.47
N LEU A 195 15.75 -11.89 -2.47
CA LEU A 195 16.65 -12.42 -1.44
C LEU A 195 16.32 -11.87 -0.05
N ALA A 196 16.11 -10.56 0.06
CA ALA A 196 15.77 -9.93 1.34
C ALA A 196 14.41 -10.40 1.86
N CYS A 197 13.38 -10.46 1.01
CA CYS A 197 12.05 -10.90 1.40
C CYS A 197 12.02 -12.38 1.82
N THR A 198 12.71 -13.25 1.09
CA THR A 198 12.76 -14.68 1.43
C THR A 198 13.49 -14.94 2.74
N ALA A 199 14.60 -14.24 3.00
CA ALA A 199 15.30 -14.30 4.28
C ALA A 199 14.43 -13.75 5.44
N ALA A 200 13.82 -12.58 5.24
CA ALA A 200 12.95 -11.93 6.20
C ALA A 200 11.68 -12.75 6.49
N GLY A 201 11.09 -13.35 5.46
CA GLY A 201 9.93 -14.22 5.57
C GLY A 201 10.25 -15.52 6.28
N ALA A 202 11.36 -16.18 5.92
CA ALA A 202 11.86 -17.36 6.62
C ALA A 202 12.05 -17.09 8.12
N PHE A 203 12.71 -15.98 8.45
CA PHE A 203 12.92 -15.55 9.83
C PHE A 203 11.60 -15.24 10.54
N GLY A 204 10.75 -14.41 9.95
CA GLY A 204 9.49 -13.97 10.55
C GLY A 204 8.53 -15.13 10.81
N VAL A 205 8.37 -16.04 9.85
CA VAL A 205 7.49 -17.21 10.03
C VAL A 205 8.05 -18.16 11.07
N MET A 206 9.35 -18.45 11.05
CA MET A 206 9.97 -19.37 12.01
C MET A 206 9.95 -18.81 13.44
N GLN A 207 10.35 -17.55 13.62
CA GLN A 207 10.59 -16.97 14.94
C GLN A 207 9.37 -16.30 15.55
N LEU A 208 8.50 -15.67 14.74
CA LEU A 208 7.35 -14.91 15.25
C LEU A 208 6.05 -15.71 15.19
N LEU A 209 5.93 -16.65 14.25
CA LEU A 209 4.72 -17.46 14.06
C LEU A 209 4.91 -18.94 14.43
N GLY A 210 6.14 -19.39 14.69
CA GLY A 210 6.43 -20.81 14.96
C GLY A 210 6.15 -21.73 13.77
N GLY A 211 6.04 -21.17 12.57
CA GLY A 211 5.74 -21.90 11.34
C GLY A 211 7.01 -22.45 10.66
N PRO A 212 6.84 -23.33 9.65
CA PRO A 212 7.98 -23.91 8.95
C PRO A 212 8.63 -22.90 7.98
N VAL A 213 9.95 -22.98 7.83
CA VAL A 213 10.76 -22.05 7.03
C VAL A 213 10.27 -21.90 5.59
N TRP A 214 9.80 -22.98 4.96
CA TRP A 214 9.34 -22.96 3.57
C TRP A 214 8.12 -22.05 3.36
N VAL A 215 7.26 -21.88 4.37
CA VAL A 215 6.13 -20.93 4.31
C VAL A 215 6.67 -19.51 4.26
N GLY A 216 7.70 -19.22 5.04
CA GLY A 216 8.40 -17.94 4.99
C GLY A 216 9.09 -17.66 3.65
N LEU A 217 9.64 -18.69 2.99
CA LEU A 217 10.20 -18.56 1.64
C LEU A 217 9.13 -18.24 0.60
N VAL A 218 7.98 -18.93 0.64
CA VAL A 218 6.84 -18.66 -0.25
C VAL A 218 6.29 -17.26 -0.02
N LEU A 219 6.11 -16.87 1.24
CA LEU A 219 5.66 -15.52 1.62
C LEU A 219 6.63 -14.45 1.09
N GLY A 220 7.93 -14.67 1.27
CA GLY A 220 8.96 -13.75 0.81
C GLY A 220 8.97 -13.58 -0.71
N LEU A 221 8.91 -14.69 -1.46
CA LEU A 221 8.87 -14.64 -2.92
C LEU A 221 7.60 -13.91 -3.42
N ALA A 222 6.43 -14.25 -2.87
CA ALA A 222 5.17 -13.62 -3.24
C ALA A 222 5.14 -12.12 -2.85
N THR A 223 5.76 -11.76 -1.73
CA THR A 223 5.88 -10.36 -1.29
C THR A 223 6.78 -9.56 -2.22
N ALA A 224 7.94 -10.08 -2.62
CA ALA A 224 8.84 -9.37 -3.54
C ALA A 224 8.13 -9.02 -4.87
N VAL A 225 7.35 -9.95 -5.43
CA VAL A 225 6.56 -9.74 -6.66
C VAL A 225 5.47 -8.71 -6.44
N SER A 226 4.65 -8.88 -5.40
CA SER A 226 3.50 -8.01 -5.13
C SER A 226 3.90 -6.60 -4.72
N ALA A 227 4.92 -6.43 -3.88
CA ALA A 227 5.44 -5.14 -3.48
C ALA A 227 6.00 -4.36 -4.69
N THR A 228 6.79 -5.03 -5.53
CA THR A 228 7.32 -4.42 -6.76
C THR A 228 6.19 -4.03 -7.72
N THR A 229 5.14 -4.85 -7.80
CA THR A 229 3.97 -4.54 -8.63
C THR A 229 3.19 -3.35 -8.07
N GLY A 230 3.06 -3.23 -6.74
CA GLY A 230 2.46 -2.07 -6.07
C GLY A 230 3.17 -0.77 -6.40
N ASP A 231 4.50 -0.73 -6.24
CA ASP A 231 5.32 0.44 -6.58
C ASP A 231 5.18 0.84 -8.05
N LEU A 232 5.15 -0.15 -8.96
CA LEU A 232 5.01 0.10 -10.40
C LEU A 232 3.60 0.57 -10.75
N ALA A 233 2.56 0.03 -10.12
CA ALA A 233 1.19 0.46 -10.30
C ALA A 233 1.00 1.92 -9.83
N GLU A 234 1.55 2.28 -8.67
CA GLU A 234 1.50 3.65 -8.18
C GLU A 234 2.31 4.59 -9.08
N SER A 235 3.52 4.18 -9.49
CA SER A 235 4.34 4.93 -10.44
C SER A 235 3.61 5.16 -11.76
N LEU A 236 2.88 4.15 -12.27
CA LEU A 236 2.07 4.28 -13.49
C LEU A 236 0.98 5.33 -13.30
N LEU A 237 0.23 5.28 -12.20
CA LEU A 237 -0.82 6.25 -11.91
C LEU A 237 -0.26 7.67 -11.81
N LYS A 238 0.90 7.86 -11.16
CA LYS A 238 1.57 9.16 -11.07
C LYS A 238 1.94 9.71 -12.45
N ARG A 239 2.46 8.86 -13.34
CA ARG A 239 2.84 9.25 -14.71
C ARG A 239 1.64 9.61 -15.57
N ASP A 240 0.57 8.83 -15.48
CA ASP A 240 -0.67 9.11 -16.22
C ASP A 240 -1.33 10.43 -15.77
N LEU A 241 -1.28 10.72 -14.48
CA LEU A 241 -1.78 11.97 -13.90
C LEU A 241 -0.82 13.16 -14.06
N GLY A 242 0.38 12.96 -14.62
CA GLY A 242 1.39 14.01 -14.78
C GLY A 242 1.95 14.56 -13.46
N ILE A 243 1.82 13.82 -12.37
CA ILE A 243 2.30 14.19 -11.03
C ILE A 243 3.56 13.38 -10.65
N LYS A 244 4.36 13.92 -9.72
CA LYS A 244 5.57 13.24 -9.22
C LYS A 244 5.33 12.52 -7.89
N ASP A 245 4.57 13.14 -7.00
CA ASP A 245 4.27 12.67 -5.64
C ASP A 245 2.75 12.71 -5.44
N MET A 246 2.18 11.72 -4.72
CA MET A 246 0.72 11.69 -4.46
C MET A 246 0.25 12.80 -3.52
N GLY A 247 1.15 13.27 -2.66
CA GLY A 247 0.82 14.27 -1.66
C GLY A 247 2.04 14.81 -0.92
N ARG A 248 1.78 15.68 0.06
CA ARG A 248 2.79 16.23 0.99
C ARG A 248 2.32 16.13 2.44
N THR A 249 1.50 15.12 2.72
CA THR A 249 0.77 14.98 4.00
C THR A 249 1.71 14.66 5.15
N LEU A 250 2.85 14.00 4.86
CA LEU A 250 3.86 13.67 5.86
C LEU A 250 5.10 14.58 5.71
N PRO A 251 5.41 15.44 6.70
CA PRO A 251 6.60 16.29 6.68
C PRO A 251 7.89 15.49 6.45
N GLY A 252 8.61 15.78 5.38
CA GLY A 252 9.85 15.09 5.02
C GLY A 252 9.68 13.68 4.42
N HIS A 253 8.47 13.13 4.37
CA HIS A 253 8.17 11.75 3.93
C HIS A 253 7.34 11.66 2.64
N GLY A 254 6.77 12.77 2.17
CA GLY A 254 5.95 12.80 0.95
C GLY A 254 4.47 12.56 1.27
N GLY A 255 3.78 11.82 0.40
CA GLY A 255 2.41 11.37 0.64
C GLY A 255 2.36 10.16 1.56
N ILE A 256 1.19 9.90 2.14
CA ILE A 256 0.91 8.62 2.80
C ILE A 256 0.78 7.49 1.77
N MET A 257 0.27 7.78 0.56
CA MET A 257 0.15 6.80 -0.51
C MET A 257 1.51 6.29 -0.99
N ASP A 258 2.53 7.17 -1.05
CA ASP A 258 3.91 6.77 -1.39
C ASP A 258 4.55 5.85 -0.32
N ARG A 259 3.85 5.58 0.80
CA ARG A 259 4.25 4.63 1.85
C ARG A 259 3.36 3.40 1.91
N LEU A 260 2.16 3.48 1.33
CA LEU A 260 1.16 2.41 1.33
C LEU A 260 1.16 1.62 0.01
N ASP A 261 1.72 2.15 -1.07
CA ASP A 261 1.77 1.57 -2.41
C ASP A 261 2.17 0.08 -2.45
N SER A 262 3.31 -0.27 -1.88
CA SER A 262 3.76 -1.67 -1.79
C SER A 262 2.92 -2.48 -0.79
N LEU A 263 2.59 -1.89 0.36
CA LEU A 263 1.83 -2.55 1.43
C LEU A 263 0.43 -2.96 0.98
N LEU A 264 -0.28 -2.12 0.23
CA LEU A 264 -1.65 -2.37 -0.22
C LEU A 264 -1.71 -3.59 -1.13
N VAL A 265 -0.85 -3.66 -2.16
CA VAL A 265 -0.84 -4.80 -3.09
C VAL A 265 -0.30 -6.07 -2.42
N THR A 266 0.62 -5.95 -1.47
CA THR A 266 1.13 -7.10 -0.72
C THR A 266 0.14 -7.64 0.31
N ALA A 267 -0.69 -6.80 0.94
CA ALA A 267 -1.61 -7.22 2.01
C ALA A 267 -2.49 -8.44 1.66
N PRO A 268 -3.23 -8.49 0.53
CA PRO A 268 -4.02 -9.67 0.16
C PRO A 268 -3.14 -10.89 -0.14
N VAL A 269 -1.95 -10.69 -0.72
CA VAL A 269 -1.02 -11.79 -1.04
C VAL A 269 -0.49 -12.42 0.25
N ALA A 270 -0.05 -11.60 1.20
CA ALA A 270 0.38 -12.04 2.51
C ALA A 270 -0.75 -12.74 3.28
N TYR A 271 -1.96 -12.16 3.26
CA TYR A 271 -3.15 -12.77 3.86
C TYR A 271 -3.40 -14.17 3.31
N VAL A 272 -3.46 -14.33 1.98
CA VAL A 272 -3.74 -15.61 1.33
C VAL A 272 -2.65 -16.64 1.66
N VAL A 273 -1.37 -16.27 1.60
CA VAL A 273 -0.28 -17.20 1.94
C VAL A 273 -0.37 -17.64 3.41
N LEU A 274 -0.58 -16.72 4.34
CA LEU A 274 -0.66 -17.05 5.77
C LEU A 274 -1.96 -17.79 6.13
N ALA A 275 -3.08 -17.46 5.49
CA ALA A 275 -4.37 -18.10 5.74
C ALA A 275 -4.41 -19.54 5.19
N LEU A 276 -3.91 -19.76 3.98
CA LEU A 276 -3.94 -21.10 3.36
C LEU A 276 -2.88 -22.04 3.92
N VAL A 277 -1.69 -21.51 4.20
CA VAL A 277 -0.51 -22.34 4.47
C VAL A 277 -0.19 -22.39 5.97
N LEU A 278 -0.70 -21.44 6.75
CA LEU A 278 -0.56 -21.41 8.20
C LEU A 278 -1.90 -21.15 8.93
N PRO A 279 -2.99 -21.89 8.65
CA PRO A 279 -4.34 -21.59 9.18
C PRO A 279 -4.49 -21.77 10.69
N ARG A 280 -3.60 -22.54 11.33
CA ARG A 280 -3.77 -23.04 12.72
C ARG A 280 -2.80 -22.44 13.74
N LEU A 281 -2.09 -21.37 13.37
CA LEU A 281 -1.15 -20.67 14.25
C LEU A 281 -1.49 -19.20 14.34
#